data_AF-A0A3N5VNF6-F1
#
_entry.id   AF-A0A3N5VNF6-F1
#
_cell.length_a   1.000
_cell.length_b   1.000
_cell.length_c   1.000
_cell.angle_alpha   90.00
_cell.angle_beta   90.00
_cell.angle_gamma   90.00
#
_symmetry.space_group_name_H-M   'P 1'
#
loop_
_entity.id
_entity.type
_entity.pdbx_description
1 polymer ?
#
loop_
_entity_poly.entity_id
_entity_poly.type
_entity_poly.pdbx_seq_one_letter_code
_entity_poly.pdbx_strand_id
1 'polypeptide(L)'
;MISFTRRGAKHRAPTTFYMAESPKYATVAVPVPLRKTFSYEIPEAWRGVVNPGTRVLVPFGKRLLPGYVVELTSTPPAGKKILPLRLVFADEF
;
A
#
# COMPACT_ATOMS: atom_id res chain seq x y z
N MET A 1 -28.39 -15.23 17.01
CA MET A 1 -27.75 -16.31 17.80
C MET A 1 -26.43 -16.64 17.14
N ILE A 2 -25.31 -16.41 17.83
CA ILE A 2 -23.98 -16.70 17.28
C ILE A 2 -23.43 -17.88 18.08
N SER A 3 -23.26 -19.02 17.41
CA SER A 3 -22.56 -20.16 17.97
C SER A 3 -21.67 -20.71 16.87
N PHE A 4 -20.39 -20.31 16.88
CA PHE A 4 -19.37 -20.93 16.04
C PHE A 4 -18.50 -21.82 16.94
N THR A 5 -18.75 -23.13 16.86
CA THR A 5 -17.84 -24.14 17.39
C THR A 5 -16.69 -24.34 16.42
N ARG A 6 -15.49 -24.57 16.98
CA ARG A 6 -14.21 -24.75 16.27
C ARG A 6 -14.23 -25.90 15.27
N ARG A 7 -13.69 -25.67 14.07
CA ARG A 7 -12.46 -26.31 13.52
C ARG A 7 -12.42 -26.22 11.99
N GLY A 8 -11.22 -25.94 11.46
CA GLY A 8 -10.84 -26.30 10.10
C GLY A 8 -10.94 -25.17 9.08
N ALA A 9 -9.93 -24.30 9.07
CA ALA A 9 -9.70 -23.37 7.98
C ALA A 9 -9.51 -24.13 6.65
N LYS A 10 -10.48 -23.96 5.75
CA LYS A 10 -10.32 -24.13 4.30
C LYS A 10 -11.05 -22.95 3.67
N HIS A 11 -10.31 -21.91 3.31
CA HIS A 11 -10.89 -20.72 2.69
C HIS A 11 -11.32 -21.03 1.24
N ARG A 12 -12.58 -21.44 1.09
CA ARG A 12 -13.36 -21.33 -0.15
C ARG A 12 -14.74 -20.78 0.21
N ALA A 13 -15.00 -19.50 -0.10
CA ALA A 13 -16.32 -18.97 -0.44
C ALA A 13 -16.24 -17.46 -0.77
N PRO A 14 -17.13 -16.96 -1.65
CA PRO A 14 -16.95 -15.73 -2.40
C PRO A 14 -17.52 -14.49 -1.71
N THR A 15 -16.99 -13.33 -2.11
CA THR A 15 -17.72 -12.06 -2.29
C THR A 15 -18.70 -11.67 -1.19
N THR A 16 -18.18 -11.22 -0.05
CA THR A 16 -18.69 -10.05 0.70
C THR A 16 -17.58 -9.64 1.66
N PHE A 17 -16.54 -9.00 1.12
CA PHE A 17 -15.63 -8.22 1.95
C PHE A 17 -16.21 -6.82 2.02
N TYR A 18 -16.46 -6.37 3.26
CA TYR A 18 -16.84 -5.01 3.62
C TYR A 18 -16.13 -3.99 2.70
N MET A 19 -16.85 -2.97 2.25
CA MET A 19 -16.32 -1.80 1.56
C MET A 19 -15.43 -0.98 2.51
N ALA A 20 -14.30 -1.56 2.93
CA ALA A 20 -13.19 -0.78 3.43
C ALA A 20 -12.69 0.02 2.23
N GLU A 21 -12.83 1.35 2.32
CA GLU A 21 -12.38 2.29 1.32
C GLU A 21 -10.96 1.91 0.84
N SER A 22 -10.81 1.64 -0.46
CA SER A 22 -9.53 1.23 -1.03
C SER A 22 -8.45 2.25 -0.64
N PRO A 23 -7.32 1.80 -0.04
CA PRO A 23 -6.30 2.72 0.43
C PRO A 23 -5.80 3.60 -0.72
N LYS A 24 -5.70 4.90 -0.45
CA LYS A 24 -5.34 5.92 -1.45
C LYS A 24 -3.89 6.37 -1.32
N TYR A 25 -3.24 6.06 -0.20
CA TYR A 25 -1.88 6.47 0.09
C TYR A 25 -1.03 5.30 0.56
N ALA A 26 0.24 5.33 0.20
CA ALA A 26 1.26 4.38 0.62
C ALA A 26 2.35 5.11 1.40
N THR A 27 2.72 4.59 2.56
CA THR A 27 3.95 4.97 3.26
C THR A 27 5.09 4.13 2.71
N VAL A 28 6.13 4.77 2.21
CA VAL A 28 7.25 4.14 1.50
C VAL A 28 8.56 4.40 2.25
N ALA A 29 9.31 3.33 2.51
CA ALA A 29 10.69 3.40 2.95
C ALA A 29 11.60 3.53 1.72
N VAL A 30 12.44 4.58 1.72
CA VAL A 30 13.40 4.87 0.64
C VAL A 30 14.82 4.68 1.22
N PRO A 31 15.74 3.96 0.56
CA PRO A 31 17.08 3.66 1.07
C PRO A 31 18.01 4.88 0.96
N VAL A 32 17.72 5.92 1.72
CA VAL A 32 18.50 7.15 1.87
C VAL A 32 18.95 7.30 3.32
N PRO A 33 19.97 8.12 3.64
CA PRO A 33 20.45 8.32 5.02
C PRO A 33 19.49 9.19 5.86
N LEU A 34 18.19 8.89 5.81
CA LEU A 34 17.13 9.50 6.59
C LEU A 34 16.36 8.39 7.28
N ARG A 35 16.28 8.43 8.62
CA ARG A 35 15.53 7.47 9.42
C ARG A 35 14.03 7.78 9.43
N LYS A 36 13.42 7.93 8.26
CA LYS A 36 11.98 8.20 8.10
C LYS A 36 11.43 7.63 6.82
N THR A 37 10.11 7.48 6.78
CA THR A 37 9.34 7.08 5.61
C THR A 37 8.66 8.29 4.96
N PHE A 38 8.12 8.08 3.78
CA PHE A 38 7.51 9.13 2.96
C PHE A 38 6.17 8.66 2.41
N SER A 39 5.16 9.50 2.48
CA SER A 39 3.81 9.19 1.99
C SER A 39 3.65 9.61 0.54
N TYR A 40 3.04 8.72 -0.25
CA TYR A 40 2.76 8.92 -1.68
C TYR A 40 1.31 8.54 -1.97
N GLU A 41 0.74 9.16 -3.00
CA GLU A 41 -0.57 8.78 -3.52
C GLU A 41 -0.44 7.51 -4.37
N ILE A 42 -1.41 6.62 -4.24
CA ILE A 42 -1.55 5.41 -5.04
C ILE A 42 -2.47 5.74 -6.23
N PRO A 43 -1.93 5.80 -7.47
CA PRO A 43 -2.73 5.92 -8.67
C PRO A 43 -3.79 4.82 -8.73
N GLU A 44 -4.96 5.15 -9.26
CA GLU A 44 -6.11 4.24 -9.32
C GLU A 44 -5.76 2.89 -9.95
N ALA A 45 -4.94 2.89 -11.01
CA ALA A 45 -4.49 1.70 -11.72
C ALA A 45 -3.71 0.69 -10.86
N TRP A 46 -3.19 1.09 -9.70
CA TRP A 46 -2.46 0.19 -8.79
C TRP A 46 -3.15 -0.01 -7.44
N ARG A 47 -4.33 0.57 -7.24
CA ARG A 47 -5.13 0.29 -6.04
C ARG A 47 -5.55 -1.18 -6.05
N GLY A 48 -5.31 -1.87 -4.94
CA GLY A 48 -5.54 -3.32 -4.82
C GLY A 48 -4.39 -4.21 -5.33
N VAL A 49 -3.43 -3.65 -6.06
CA VAL A 49 -2.19 -4.36 -6.45
C VAL A 49 -1.06 -4.08 -5.45
N VAL A 50 -0.97 -2.84 -4.99
CA VAL A 50 0.03 -2.42 -4.01
C VAL A 50 -0.31 -2.97 -2.64
N ASN A 51 0.65 -3.64 -2.00
CA ASN A 51 0.58 -4.17 -0.65
C ASN A 51 1.86 -3.77 0.14
N PRO A 52 1.87 -3.83 1.48
CA PRO A 52 3.11 -3.77 2.24
C PRO A 52 4.11 -4.82 1.72
N GLY A 53 5.37 -4.43 1.57
CA GLY A 53 6.43 -5.21 0.93
C GLY A 53 6.59 -4.95 -0.57
N THR A 54 5.59 -4.37 -1.25
CA THR A 54 5.67 -4.07 -2.69
C THR A 54 6.81 -3.09 -2.96
N ARG A 55 7.66 -3.42 -3.93
CA ARG A 55 8.72 -2.55 -4.42
C ARG A 55 8.14 -1.55 -5.43
N VAL A 56 8.49 -0.28 -5.28
CA VAL A 56 7.95 0.83 -6.08
C VAL A 56 9.04 1.80 -6.53
N LEU A 57 8.77 2.60 -7.56
CA LEU A 57 9.54 3.81 -7.86
C LEU A 57 8.78 5.05 -7.41
N VAL A 58 9.46 5.90 -6.65
CA VAL A 58 8.88 7.13 -6.10
C VAL A 58 9.65 8.37 -6.52
N PRO A 59 8.97 9.51 -6.75
CA PRO A 59 9.62 10.80 -6.84
C PRO A 59 10.33 11.17 -5.54
N PHE A 60 11.60 11.52 -5.64
CA PHE A 60 12.41 11.99 -4.52
C PHE A 60 13.32 13.15 -4.98
N GLY A 61 12.85 14.38 -4.75
CA GLY A 61 13.48 15.58 -5.31
C GLY A 61 13.39 15.58 -6.84
N LYS A 62 14.53 15.65 -7.52
CA LYS A 62 14.63 15.63 -8.99
C LYS A 62 14.77 14.23 -9.60
N ARG A 63 14.79 13.18 -8.76
CA ARG A 63 15.09 11.80 -9.17
C ARG A 63 13.90 10.88 -8.87
N LEU A 64 13.90 9.72 -9.52
CA LEU A 64 13.08 8.57 -9.11
C LEU A 64 13.99 7.61 -8.35
N LEU A 65 13.54 7.16 -7.17
CA LEU A 65 14.27 6.19 -6.36
C LEU A 65 13.41 4.96 -6.09
N PRO A 66 14.02 3.76 -5.99
CA PRO A 66 13.31 2.58 -5.52
C PRO A 66 12.96 2.76 -4.04
N GLY A 67 11.83 2.21 -3.64
CA GLY A 67 11.41 2.12 -2.25
C GLY A 67 10.51 0.91 -2.03
N TYR A 68 10.18 0.67 -0.77
CA TYR A 68 9.28 -0.40 -0.37
C TYR A 68 8.09 0.17 0.39
N VAL A 69 6.90 -0.25 0.01
CA VAL A 69 5.68 0.10 0.75
C VAL A 69 5.73 -0.59 2.10
N VAL A 70 5.52 0.16 3.17
CA VAL A 70 5.50 -0.38 4.54
C VAL A 70 4.11 -0.31 5.16
N GLU A 71 3.27 0.59 4.67
CA GLU A 71 1.91 0.80 5.20
C GLU A 71 1.01 1.39 4.11
N LEU A 72 -0.29 1.14 4.21
CA LEU A 72 -1.34 1.68 3.36
C LEU A 72 -2.37 2.42 4.21
N THR A 73 -2.84 3.57 3.73
CA THR A 73 -3.85 4.36 4.43
C THR A 73 -4.83 5.03 3.46
N SER A 74 -6.05 5.23 3.92
CA SER A 74 -7.10 5.98 3.19
C SER A 74 -7.09 7.47 3.57
N THR A 75 -6.45 7.82 4.69
CA THR A 75 -6.37 9.21 5.17
C THR A 75 -5.18 9.93 4.55
N PRO A 76 -5.35 11.16 4.02
CA PRO A 76 -4.23 11.94 3.51
C PRO A 76 -3.23 12.26 4.64
N PRO A 77 -1.91 12.13 4.40
CA PRO A 77 -0.91 12.64 5.32
C PRO A 77 -1.05 14.16 5.50
N ALA A 78 -0.77 14.65 6.71
CA ALA A 78 -0.81 16.08 7.00
C ALA A 78 0.31 16.84 6.25
N GLY A 79 -0.03 17.98 5.65
CA GLY A 79 0.95 18.92 5.09
C GLY A 79 0.97 19.03 3.56
N LYS A 80 2.18 19.21 3.00
CA LYS A 80 2.45 19.59 1.60
C LYS A 80 1.84 18.65 0.55
N LYS A 81 1.81 19.14 -0.71
CA LYS A 81 1.47 18.38 -1.92
C LYS A 81 2.08 16.98 -1.92
N ILE A 82 1.21 15.98 -2.05
CA ILE A 82 1.57 14.57 -2.18
C ILE A 82 1.86 14.27 -3.65
N LEU A 83 2.88 13.46 -3.90
CA LEU A 83 3.22 13.00 -5.24
C LEU A 83 2.74 11.56 -5.44
N PRO A 84 2.36 11.19 -6.67
CA PRO A 84 1.95 9.82 -6.96
C PRO A 84 3.16 8.89 -7.01
N LEU A 85 2.92 7.61 -6.70
CA LEU A 85 3.82 6.53 -7.12
C LEU A 85 4.05 6.62 -8.64
N ARG A 86 5.25 6.26 -9.11
CA ARG A 86 5.59 6.36 -10.53
C ARG A 86 5.57 5.03 -11.26
N LEU A 87 5.97 3.95 -10.58
CA LEU A 87 5.89 2.57 -11.07
C LEU A 87 5.74 1.60 -9.88
N VAL A 88 5.08 0.48 -10.10
CA VAL A 88 4.98 -0.64 -9.15
C VAL A 88 5.65 -1.85 -9.80
N PHE A 89 6.60 -2.46 -9.10
CA PHE A 89 7.19 -3.73 -9.51
C PHE A 89 6.37 -4.83 -8.85
N ALA A 90 5.40 -5.36 -9.59
CA ALA A 90 4.72 -6.59 -9.21
C ALA A 90 5.68 -7.75 -9.52
N ASP A 91 6.60 -8.03 -8.60
CA ASP A 91 7.42 -9.23 -8.66
C ASP A 91 6.68 -10.33 -7.88
N GLU A 92 6.34 -11.41 -8.56
CA GLU A 92 5.78 -12.63 -7.95
C GLU A 92 6.85 -13.25 -7.05
N PHE A 93 6.73 -13.12 -5.74
CA PHE A 93 7.51 -13.91 -4.77
C PHE A 93 6.65 -15.01 -4.18
#